data_AF-A0A522DTD6-F1
#
_entry.id   AF-A0A522DTD6-F1
#
_cell.length_a   1.000
_cell.length_b   1.000
_cell.length_c   1.000
_cell.angle_alpha   90.00
_cell.angle_beta   90.00
_cell.angle_gamma   90.00
#
_symmetry.space_group_name_H-M   'P 1'
#
loop_
_entity.id
_entity.type
_entity.pdbx_description
1 polymer ?
#
loop_
_entity_poly.entity_id
_entity_poly.type
_entity_poly.pdbx_seq_one_letter_code
_entity_poly.pdbx_strand_id
1 'polypeptide(L)'
;MSAALTSSALARAQGLAVRSLVPLARRVEAERGRRGNVERRARLEAAYQRASALDRVRFMRTFLGPRPERDPRVGTYWSDQRRRDKARAMTTHAGMLYDEHGSTRGDYLTTYGLDYVGPTVSVLSPYLDKGRAGLALVEVRRTRRYARSCKWGPSSVATRYLIGRNETGTWFAHAVSVKCVTVREAVSWIWRGRENAIIERQGDVALVSGGGRSETLPAGHVVIDGVVTHATHAAMRTPGPRERLIVGRRATVRASEETRD
;
A
#
# COMPACT_ATOMS: atom_id res chain seq x y z
N MET A 1 -12.99 11.91 47.96
CA MET A 1 -11.68 11.30 47.63
C MET A 1 -11.77 10.10 46.64
N SER A 2 -12.67 10.12 45.63
CA SER A 2 -12.88 8.95 44.73
C SER A 2 -12.32 9.13 43.29
N ALA A 3 -12.06 10.36 42.84
CA ALA A 3 -11.58 10.64 41.48
C ALA A 3 -10.07 10.42 41.25
N ALA A 4 -9.25 10.44 42.31
CA ALA A 4 -7.80 10.29 42.20
C ALA A 4 -7.35 8.84 42.00
N LEU A 5 -8.10 7.87 42.55
CA LEU A 5 -7.79 6.44 42.44
C LEU A 5 -8.12 5.86 41.05
N THR A 6 -9.13 6.41 40.37
CA THR A 6 -9.52 6.04 39.01
C THR A 6 -8.49 6.49 37.98
N SER A 7 -7.90 7.68 38.12
CA SER A 7 -6.86 8.20 37.22
C SER A 7 -5.57 7.35 37.25
N SER A 8 -5.14 6.91 38.44
CA SER A 8 -3.95 6.06 38.64
C SER A 8 -4.11 4.66 38.05
N ALA A 9 -5.27 4.03 38.27
CA ALA A 9 -5.56 2.70 37.71
C ALA A 9 -5.68 2.74 36.17
N LEU A 10 -6.32 3.79 35.63
CA LEU A 10 -6.44 4.00 34.19
C LEU A 10 -5.06 4.25 33.54
N ALA A 11 -4.21 5.07 34.17
CA ALA A 11 -2.86 5.34 33.68
C ALA A 11 -1.95 4.10 33.73
N ARG A 12 -2.09 3.24 34.76
CA ARG A 12 -1.38 1.96 34.86
C ARG A 12 -1.86 0.96 33.81
N ALA A 13 -3.17 0.86 33.58
CA ALA A 13 -3.74 0.01 32.52
C ALA A 13 -3.31 0.46 31.11
N GLN A 14 -3.26 1.76 30.86
CA GLN A 14 -2.77 2.36 29.61
C GLN A 14 -1.28 2.07 29.37
N GLY A 15 -0.44 2.21 30.41
CA GLY A 15 0.99 1.88 30.32
C GLY A 15 1.27 0.39 30.03
N LEU A 16 0.41 -0.50 30.53
CA LEU A 16 0.52 -1.96 30.33
C LEU A 16 0.19 -2.37 28.88
N ALA A 17 -0.78 -1.73 28.22
CA ALA A 17 -1.14 -2.03 26.84
C ALA A 17 -0.01 -1.70 25.84
N VAL A 18 0.67 -0.56 26.02
CA VAL A 18 1.81 -0.18 25.16
C VAL A 18 3.01 -1.12 25.37
N ARG A 19 3.27 -1.50 26.63
CA ARG A 19 4.35 -2.44 26.99
C ARG A 19 4.15 -3.84 26.41
N SER A 20 2.91 -4.26 26.15
CA SER A 20 2.62 -5.56 25.51
C SER A 20 2.64 -5.49 23.98
N LEU A 21 2.23 -4.36 23.38
CA LEU A 21 2.19 -4.19 21.93
C LEU A 21 3.58 -4.07 21.29
N VAL A 22 4.51 -3.30 21.88
CA VAL A 22 5.85 -3.05 21.28
C VAL A 22 6.68 -4.32 21.13
N PRO A 23 6.82 -5.19 22.16
CA PRO A 23 7.53 -6.45 22.02
C PRO A 23 6.84 -7.40 21.04
N LEU A 24 5.50 -7.41 21.00
CA LEU A 24 4.73 -8.23 20.07
C LEU A 24 4.98 -7.80 18.62
N ALA A 25 4.98 -6.49 18.35
CA ALA A 25 5.29 -5.95 17.04
C ALA A 25 6.73 -6.23 16.60
N ARG A 26 7.71 -6.08 17.53
CA ARG A 26 9.11 -6.42 17.25
C ARG A 26 9.29 -7.90 16.94
N ARG A 27 8.57 -8.79 17.64
CA ARG A 27 8.57 -10.22 17.35
C ARG A 27 7.93 -10.54 16.01
N VAL A 28 6.81 -9.89 15.67
CA VAL A 28 6.16 -10.02 14.35
C VAL A 28 7.10 -9.59 13.23
N GLU A 29 7.89 -8.53 13.41
CA GLU A 29 8.91 -8.12 12.45
C GLU A 29 10.11 -9.07 12.39
N ALA A 30 10.64 -9.50 13.54
CA ALA A 30 11.82 -10.37 13.61
C ALA A 30 11.56 -11.79 13.06
N GLU A 31 10.34 -12.28 13.18
CA GLU A 31 9.94 -13.60 12.68
C GLU A 31 9.22 -13.52 11.33
N ARG A 32 9.43 -12.42 10.60
CA ARG A 32 8.82 -12.22 9.28
C ARG A 32 9.21 -13.34 8.33
N GLY A 33 8.20 -13.90 7.66
CA GLY A 33 8.36 -15.05 6.76
C GLY A 33 8.36 -16.42 7.43
N ARG A 34 8.35 -16.50 8.77
CA ARG A 34 8.29 -17.77 9.52
C ARG A 34 6.86 -18.26 9.72
N ARG A 35 6.70 -19.59 9.79
CA ARG A 35 5.44 -20.26 10.11
C ARG A 35 4.90 -19.73 11.46
N GLY A 36 3.66 -19.24 11.47
CA GLY A 36 3.00 -18.69 12.68
C GLY A 36 2.99 -17.15 12.78
N ASN A 37 3.64 -16.44 11.85
CA ASN A 37 3.61 -14.97 11.85
C ASN A 37 2.19 -14.41 11.68
N VAL A 38 1.36 -15.04 10.84
CA VAL A 38 -0.01 -14.56 10.56
C VAL A 38 -0.90 -14.53 11.79
N GLU A 39 -0.89 -15.58 12.62
CA GLU A 39 -1.63 -15.57 13.87
C GLU A 39 -1.12 -14.50 14.84
N ARG A 40 0.20 -14.29 14.90
CA ARG A 40 0.80 -13.25 15.74
C ARG A 40 0.47 -11.85 15.23
N ARG A 41 0.41 -11.64 13.91
CA ARG A 41 -0.03 -10.40 13.28
C ARG A 41 -1.51 -10.13 13.54
N ALA A 42 -2.36 -11.16 13.42
CA ALA A 42 -3.77 -11.06 13.79
C ALA A 42 -3.97 -10.75 15.28
N ARG A 43 -3.16 -11.36 16.17
CA ARG A 43 -3.16 -11.04 17.61
C ARG A 43 -2.70 -9.61 17.88
N LEU A 44 -1.67 -9.14 17.17
CA LEU A 44 -1.19 -7.76 17.26
C LEU A 44 -2.26 -6.78 16.77
N GLU A 45 -2.91 -7.06 15.66
CA GLU A 45 -4.00 -6.24 15.12
C GLU A 45 -5.18 -6.22 16.09
N ALA A 46 -5.63 -7.37 16.60
CA ALA A 46 -6.70 -7.44 17.60
C ALA A 46 -6.33 -6.76 18.92
N ALA A 47 -5.07 -6.82 19.35
CA ALA A 47 -4.59 -6.09 20.53
C ALA A 47 -4.55 -4.58 20.27
N TYR A 48 -4.08 -4.17 19.09
CA TYR A 48 -4.08 -2.77 18.66
C TYR A 48 -5.50 -2.20 18.53
N GLN A 49 -6.46 -2.96 18.00
CA GLN A 49 -7.86 -2.57 17.90
C GLN A 49 -8.60 -2.54 19.24
N ARG A 50 -8.12 -3.26 20.26
CA ARG A 50 -8.63 -3.17 21.63
C ARG A 50 -7.94 -2.09 22.46
N ALA A 51 -6.78 -1.61 22.03
CA ALA A 51 -6.05 -0.55 22.71
C ALA A 51 -6.78 0.78 22.59
N SER A 52 -6.68 1.59 23.65
CA SER A 52 -7.21 2.96 23.67
C SER A 52 -6.54 3.81 22.58
N ALA A 53 -7.19 4.88 22.14
CA ALA A 53 -6.62 5.79 21.14
C ALA A 53 -5.24 6.34 21.58
N LEU A 54 -5.07 6.61 22.88
CA LEU A 54 -3.81 7.09 23.46
C LEU A 54 -2.71 6.01 23.41
N ASP A 55 -3.06 4.76 23.70
CA ASP A 55 -2.11 3.64 23.68
C ASP A 55 -1.69 3.27 22.27
N ARG A 56 -2.60 3.36 21.29
CA ARG A 56 -2.24 3.26 19.87
C ARG A 56 -1.23 4.33 19.49
N VAL A 57 -1.45 5.58 19.87
CA VAL A 57 -0.53 6.69 19.60
C VAL A 57 0.85 6.46 20.25
N ARG A 58 0.88 6.02 21.51
CA ARG A 58 2.12 5.69 22.23
C ARG A 58 2.85 4.51 21.59
N PHE A 59 2.15 3.43 21.27
CA PHE A 59 2.71 2.27 20.56
C PHE A 59 3.37 2.72 19.26
N MET A 60 2.68 3.51 18.44
CA MET A 60 3.21 4.01 17.16
C MET A 60 4.47 4.86 17.36
N ARG A 61 4.49 5.73 18.38
CA ARG A 61 5.66 6.55 18.72
C ARG A 61 6.85 5.72 19.21
N THR A 62 6.61 4.66 19.98
CA THR A 62 7.68 3.83 20.54
C THR A 62 8.21 2.83 19.51
N PHE A 63 7.34 2.29 18.67
CA PHE A 63 7.70 1.28 17.68
C PHE A 63 8.35 1.88 16.43
N LEU A 64 7.84 3.02 15.95
CA LEU A 64 8.30 3.64 14.70
C LEU A 64 9.42 4.68 14.90
N GLY A 65 9.85 4.90 16.15
CA GLY A 65 10.77 5.97 16.52
C GLY A 65 10.06 7.31 16.78
N PRO A 66 10.79 8.33 17.27
CA PRO A 66 10.23 9.65 17.49
C PRO A 66 9.54 10.11 16.21
N ARG A 67 8.30 10.60 16.34
CA ARG A 67 7.65 11.32 15.24
C ARG A 67 8.65 12.36 14.72
N PRO A 68 8.80 12.59 13.40
CA PRO A 68 9.26 13.92 12.98
C PRO A 68 8.36 14.91 13.72
N GLU A 69 8.98 15.91 14.34
CA GLU A 69 8.37 16.80 15.32
C GLU A 69 6.90 17.12 15.03
N ARG A 70 6.11 17.20 16.11
CA ARG A 70 4.76 17.74 16.05
C ARG A 70 4.83 19.13 15.40
N ASP A 71 4.61 19.21 14.10
CA ASP A 71 4.00 20.39 13.53
C ASP A 71 2.58 20.44 14.15
N PRO A 72 2.23 21.46 14.94
CA PRO A 72 0.91 21.60 15.53
C PRO A 72 -0.23 21.68 14.50
N ARG A 73 0.08 21.69 13.20
CA ARG A 73 -0.86 21.50 12.08
C ARG A 73 -1.26 20.05 11.80
N VAL A 74 -0.69 19.05 12.48
CA VAL A 74 -1.05 17.62 12.32
C VAL A 74 -1.92 17.16 13.50
N GLY A 75 -3.00 17.91 13.73
CA GLY A 75 -4.26 17.32 14.16
C GLY A 75 -4.95 16.75 12.94
N THR A 76 -5.63 15.61 13.11
CA THR A 76 -6.46 14.89 12.14
C THR A 76 -5.75 14.29 10.91
N TYR A 77 -6.44 13.31 10.31
CA TYR A 77 -6.18 12.82 8.96
C TYR A 77 -5.69 13.98 8.07
N TRP A 78 -4.65 13.75 7.27
CA TRP A 78 -4.28 14.66 6.18
C TRP A 78 -5.56 15.17 5.53
N SER A 79 -5.74 16.50 5.40
CA SER A 79 -6.91 17.02 4.68
C SER A 79 -7.00 16.34 3.33
N ASP A 80 -8.21 16.07 2.83
CA ASP A 80 -8.38 15.33 1.58
C ASP A 80 -7.56 15.94 0.44
N GLN A 81 -7.46 17.28 0.40
CA GLN A 81 -6.58 17.97 -0.54
C GLN A 81 -5.10 17.61 -0.36
N ARG A 82 -4.55 17.65 0.86
CA ARG A 82 -3.15 17.27 1.10
C ARG A 82 -2.88 15.80 0.78
N ARG A 83 -3.85 14.90 0.97
CA ARG A 83 -3.73 13.48 0.55
C ARG A 83 -3.61 13.37 -0.96
N ARG A 84 -4.48 14.08 -1.68
CA ARG A 84 -4.47 14.13 -3.15
C ARG A 84 -3.19 14.77 -3.67
N ASP A 85 -2.74 15.87 -3.08
CA ASP A 85 -1.48 16.52 -3.48
C ASP A 85 -0.28 15.60 -3.26
N LYS A 86 -0.25 14.88 -2.12
CA LYS A 86 0.81 13.91 -1.84
C LYS A 86 0.77 12.72 -2.78
N ALA A 87 -0.42 12.21 -3.09
CA ALA A 87 -0.60 11.13 -4.05
C ALA A 87 -0.11 11.56 -5.44
N ARG A 88 -0.47 12.78 -5.89
CA ARG A 88 0.00 13.37 -7.14
C ARG A 88 1.52 13.52 -7.14
N ALA A 89 2.12 14.01 -6.06
CA ALA A 89 3.58 14.18 -5.98
C ALA A 89 4.35 12.85 -6.10
N MET A 90 3.75 11.72 -5.73
CA MET A 90 4.39 10.40 -5.88
C MET A 90 4.49 9.94 -7.34
N THR A 91 3.71 10.49 -8.27
CA THR A 91 3.79 10.11 -9.69
C THR A 91 5.12 10.51 -10.31
N THR A 92 5.69 11.64 -9.90
CA THR A 92 7.03 12.10 -10.31
C THR A 92 8.09 11.03 -10.04
N HIS A 93 8.05 10.44 -8.84
CA HIS A 93 9.04 9.45 -8.46
C HIS A 93 8.84 8.08 -9.13
N ALA A 94 7.60 7.77 -9.50
CA ALA A 94 7.28 6.55 -10.24
C ALA A 94 7.52 6.66 -11.75
N GLY A 95 8.11 7.77 -12.23
CA GLY A 95 8.30 8.02 -13.66
C GLY A 95 7.00 8.24 -14.42
N MET A 96 5.93 8.62 -13.71
CA MET A 96 4.59 8.86 -14.26
C MET A 96 4.32 10.36 -14.42
N LEU A 97 5.32 11.09 -14.91
CA LEU A 97 5.15 12.48 -15.31
C LEU A 97 4.52 12.48 -16.70
N TYR A 98 3.25 12.85 -16.74
CA TYR A 98 2.50 12.88 -17.98
C TYR A 98 1.94 14.27 -18.23
N ASP A 99 2.81 15.27 -18.25
CA ASP A 99 2.40 16.61 -18.68
C ASP A 99 3.46 17.15 -19.62
N GLU A 100 3.18 17.06 -20.91
CA GLU A 100 3.94 17.73 -21.95
C GLU A 100 3.00 18.12 -23.11
N HIS A 101 2.69 19.42 -23.16
CA HIS A 101 2.39 20.26 -24.34
C HIS A 101 0.94 20.65 -24.73
N GLY A 102 0.77 21.97 -24.95
CA GLY A 102 0.20 22.59 -26.15
C GLY A 102 -1.33 22.64 -26.31
N SER A 103 -1.95 23.81 -26.06
CA SER A 103 -3.41 24.04 -26.07
C SER A 103 -4.17 23.80 -27.40
N THR A 104 -3.51 23.34 -28.46
CA THR A 104 -4.05 23.38 -29.83
C THR A 104 -4.42 22.02 -30.43
N ARG A 105 -3.61 20.96 -30.31
CA ARG A 105 -3.88 19.58 -30.81
C ARG A 105 -3.01 18.56 -30.07
N GLY A 106 -3.47 17.31 -29.92
CA GLY A 106 -2.65 16.20 -29.41
C GLY A 106 -3.31 15.30 -28.38
N ASP A 107 -2.50 14.42 -27.80
CA ASP A 107 -2.82 13.61 -26.62
C ASP A 107 -2.35 14.34 -25.36
N TYR A 108 -3.30 14.67 -24.50
CA TYR A 108 -3.04 15.29 -23.21
C TYR A 108 -3.14 14.23 -22.13
N LEU A 109 -2.22 14.27 -21.19
CA LEU A 109 -2.33 13.46 -20.00
C LEU A 109 -2.52 14.39 -18.81
N THR A 110 -3.39 14.00 -17.88
CA THR A 110 -3.64 14.76 -16.66
C THR A 110 -3.67 13.82 -15.49
N THR A 111 -2.84 14.12 -14.50
CA THR A 111 -2.68 13.28 -13.31
C THR A 111 -3.41 13.90 -12.11
N TYR A 112 -4.31 13.12 -11.52
CA TYR A 112 -5.05 13.47 -10.32
C TYR A 112 -4.65 12.54 -9.19
N GLY A 113 -4.26 13.10 -8.04
CA GLY A 113 -4.17 12.31 -6.82
C GLY A 113 -5.57 12.02 -6.29
N LEU A 114 -5.83 10.77 -5.94
CA LEU A 114 -7.13 10.35 -5.40
C LEU A 114 -7.04 10.11 -3.89
N ASP A 115 -6.04 9.33 -3.48
CA ASP A 115 -5.90 8.91 -2.10
C ASP A 115 -4.44 8.65 -1.73
N TYR A 116 -4.10 8.83 -0.45
CA TYR A 116 -2.77 8.56 0.09
C TYR A 116 -2.85 7.97 1.50
N VAL A 117 -2.03 6.94 1.75
CA VAL A 117 -1.83 6.32 3.06
C VAL A 117 -0.35 6.40 3.39
N GLY A 118 -0.02 7.17 4.44
CA GLY A 118 1.36 7.39 4.84
C GLY A 118 2.05 6.15 5.43
N PRO A 119 3.39 6.15 5.46
CA PRO A 119 4.19 4.99 5.87
C PRO A 119 3.95 4.59 7.33
N THR A 120 3.71 5.56 8.21
CA THR A 120 3.40 5.30 9.62
C THR A 120 2.07 4.57 9.78
N VAL A 121 1.05 4.90 8.99
CA VAL A 121 -0.23 4.16 8.96
C VAL A 121 -0.06 2.78 8.32
N SER A 122 0.95 2.63 7.45
CA SER A 122 1.21 1.40 6.68
C SER A 122 1.86 0.25 7.48
N VAL A 123 2.50 0.52 8.64
CA VAL A 123 3.38 -0.48 9.29
C VAL A 123 2.62 -1.68 9.87
N LEU A 124 1.36 -1.48 10.29
CA LEU A 124 0.44 -2.58 10.61
C LEU A 124 -0.47 -2.95 9.43
N SER A 125 -0.38 -2.20 8.33
CA SER A 125 -1.37 -2.23 7.28
C SER A 125 -1.17 -3.42 6.35
N PRO A 126 -2.24 -4.04 5.85
CA PRO A 126 -2.15 -5.01 4.74
C PRO A 126 -1.50 -4.43 3.48
N TYR A 127 -1.37 -3.12 3.42
CA TYR A 127 -0.88 -2.33 2.29
C TYR A 127 0.61 -2.06 2.49
N LEU A 128 1.42 -3.09 2.18
CA LEU A 128 2.84 -3.10 2.45
C LEU A 128 3.63 -2.21 1.48
N ASP A 129 3.64 -0.91 1.73
CA ASP A 129 4.75 -0.06 1.28
C ASP A 129 5.98 -0.40 2.11
N LYS A 130 6.94 -1.07 1.48
CA LYS A 130 8.15 -1.53 2.14
C LYS A 130 9.29 -0.53 2.08
N GLY A 131 9.20 0.47 1.21
CA GLY A 131 10.18 1.56 1.11
C GLY A 131 9.86 2.78 1.96
N ARG A 132 8.82 2.73 2.80
CA ARG A 132 8.42 3.80 3.74
C ARG A 132 8.06 5.13 3.06
N ALA A 133 7.65 5.12 1.80
CA ALA A 133 7.16 6.28 1.07
C ALA A 133 5.65 6.55 1.25
N GLY A 134 4.91 5.60 1.81
CA GLY A 134 3.46 5.50 1.74
C GLY A 134 2.97 4.82 0.46
N LEU A 135 1.65 4.71 0.35
CA LEU A 135 0.97 4.28 -0.86
C LEU A 135 0.06 5.40 -1.37
N ALA A 136 0.09 5.61 -2.68
CA ALA A 136 -0.74 6.59 -3.36
C ALA A 136 -1.64 5.90 -4.38
N LEU A 137 -2.88 6.35 -4.46
CA LEU A 137 -3.77 6.05 -5.56
C LEU A 137 -3.90 7.31 -6.40
N VAL A 138 -3.67 7.16 -7.70
CA VAL A 138 -3.75 8.25 -8.67
C VAL A 138 -4.59 7.85 -9.86
N GLU A 139 -5.15 8.84 -10.55
CA GLU A 139 -5.85 8.70 -11.82
C GLU A 139 -5.08 9.48 -12.88
N VAL A 140 -4.73 8.81 -13.96
CA VAL A 140 -4.14 9.43 -15.16
C VAL A 140 -5.21 9.42 -16.23
N ARG A 141 -5.62 10.61 -16.68
CA ARG A 141 -6.56 10.77 -17.79
C ARG A 141 -5.80 11.11 -19.07
N ARG A 142 -5.87 10.24 -20.07
CA ARG A 142 -5.52 10.56 -21.45
C ARG A 142 -6.72 11.22 -22.11
N THR A 143 -6.54 12.40 -22.69
CA THR A 143 -7.55 13.10 -23.47
C THR A 143 -6.97 13.37 -24.85
N ARG A 144 -7.58 12.82 -25.90
CA ARG A 144 -7.16 13.07 -27.28
C ARG A 144 -8.01 14.17 -27.90
N ARG A 145 -7.37 15.23 -28.42
CA ARG A 145 -8.05 16.24 -29.24
C ARG A 145 -7.55 16.17 -30.69
N TYR A 146 -8.45 15.79 -31.58
CA TYR A 146 -8.13 15.55 -32.99
C TYR A 146 -8.02 16.85 -33.83
N ALA A 147 -8.76 17.92 -33.50
CA ALA A 147 -8.62 19.31 -33.98
C ALA A 147 -9.67 20.23 -33.33
N ARG A 148 -9.53 21.57 -33.46
CA ARG A 148 -10.53 22.55 -32.98
C ARG A 148 -11.87 22.52 -33.76
N SER A 149 -11.90 21.86 -34.94
CA SER A 149 -13.03 21.85 -35.88
C SER A 149 -13.46 20.46 -36.35
N CYS A 150 -13.03 19.38 -35.67
CA CYS A 150 -13.41 18.03 -36.09
C CYS A 150 -14.78 17.62 -35.53
N LYS A 151 -15.56 16.89 -36.36
CA LYS A 151 -16.84 16.26 -36.01
C LYS A 151 -16.75 15.31 -34.80
N TRP A 152 -15.53 14.87 -34.48
CA TRP A 152 -15.21 13.98 -33.36
C TRP A 152 -14.80 14.82 -32.15
N GLY A 153 -15.63 14.83 -31.11
CA GLY A 153 -15.31 15.50 -29.85
C GLY A 153 -14.07 14.91 -29.15
N PRO A 154 -13.57 15.57 -28.09
CA PRO A 154 -12.46 15.03 -27.31
C PRO A 154 -12.85 13.66 -26.73
N SER A 155 -11.98 12.66 -26.89
CA SER A 155 -12.13 11.35 -26.24
C SER A 155 -11.22 11.27 -25.03
N SER A 156 -11.74 10.86 -23.87
CA SER A 156 -10.95 10.69 -22.66
C SER A 156 -11.02 9.27 -22.11
N VAL A 157 -9.88 8.77 -21.65
CA VAL A 157 -9.72 7.49 -20.98
C VAL A 157 -9.00 7.73 -19.67
N ALA A 158 -9.54 7.17 -18.58
CA ALA A 158 -8.96 7.28 -17.25
C ALA A 158 -8.40 5.92 -16.82
N THR A 159 -7.13 5.91 -16.42
CA THR A 159 -6.48 4.74 -15.82
C THR A 159 -6.06 5.07 -14.40
N ARG A 160 -6.37 4.18 -13.45
CA ARG A 160 -5.96 4.35 -12.05
C ARG A 160 -4.73 3.51 -11.75
N TYR A 161 -3.83 4.07 -10.95
CA TYR A 161 -2.60 3.43 -10.55
C TYR A 161 -2.42 3.49 -9.05
N LEU A 162 -2.06 2.35 -8.46
CA LEU A 162 -1.51 2.27 -7.13
C LEU A 162 0.01 2.41 -7.22
N ILE A 163 0.55 3.41 -6.52
CA ILE A 163 1.97 3.76 -6.52
C ILE A 163 2.54 3.58 -5.12
N GLY A 164 3.75 3.04 -5.05
CA GLY A 164 4.49 2.90 -3.79
C GLY A 164 5.92 2.46 -4.02
N ARG A 165 6.58 2.01 -2.95
CA ARG A 165 7.87 1.34 -3.04
C ARG A 165 7.77 -0.14 -2.70
N ASN A 166 8.47 -0.95 -3.47
CA ASN A 166 8.60 -2.37 -3.24
C ASN A 166 9.61 -2.67 -2.12
N GLU A 167 9.87 -3.95 -1.92
CA GLU A 167 10.76 -4.50 -0.89
C GLU A 167 12.21 -4.04 -1.06
N THR A 168 12.64 -3.72 -2.29
CA THR A 168 13.97 -3.20 -2.60
C THR A 168 14.04 -1.67 -2.56
N GLY A 169 12.95 -1.00 -2.15
CA GLY A 169 12.86 0.46 -2.13
C GLY A 169 12.68 1.10 -3.51
N THR A 170 12.49 0.30 -4.55
CA THR A 170 12.24 0.75 -5.93
C THR A 170 10.78 1.15 -6.09
N TRP A 171 10.53 2.21 -6.86
CA TRP A 171 9.18 2.66 -7.16
C TRP A 171 8.45 1.68 -8.07
N PHE A 172 7.16 1.49 -7.81
CA PHE A 172 6.27 0.74 -8.70
C PHE A 172 5.00 1.53 -8.97
N ALA A 173 4.40 1.25 -10.12
CA ALA A 173 3.06 1.70 -10.50
C ALA A 173 2.25 0.50 -10.98
N HIS A 174 1.12 0.24 -10.32
CA HIS A 174 0.27 -0.92 -10.60
C HIS A 174 -1.09 -0.45 -11.08
N ALA A 175 -1.47 -0.82 -12.30
CA ALA A 175 -2.78 -0.45 -12.84
C ALA A 175 -3.91 -1.19 -12.10
N VAL A 176 -4.89 -0.43 -11.59
CA VAL A 176 -6.04 -0.92 -10.84
C VAL A 176 -7.36 -0.55 -11.50
N SER A 177 -8.45 -1.18 -11.04
CA SER A 177 -9.80 -0.84 -11.50
C SER A 177 -10.11 0.64 -11.28
N VAL A 178 -10.74 1.28 -12.28
CA VAL A 178 -11.29 2.64 -12.18
C VAL A 178 -12.39 2.78 -11.13
N LYS A 179 -12.89 1.67 -10.57
CA LYS A 179 -13.85 1.68 -9.45
C LYS A 179 -13.18 1.88 -8.08
N CYS A 180 -11.88 1.66 -7.97
CA CYS A 180 -11.15 1.83 -6.71
C CYS A 180 -10.93 3.32 -6.44
N VAL A 181 -11.51 3.86 -5.37
CA VAL A 181 -11.44 5.27 -4.97
C VAL A 181 -10.45 5.48 -3.82
N THR A 182 -10.18 4.43 -3.05
CA THR A 182 -9.21 4.46 -1.94
C THR A 182 -8.05 3.50 -2.16
N VAL A 183 -6.91 3.78 -1.51
CA VAL A 183 -5.76 2.87 -1.48
C VAL A 183 -6.16 1.48 -0.96
N ARG A 184 -7.02 1.43 0.06
CA ARG A 184 -7.53 0.18 0.64
C ARG A 184 -8.29 -0.66 -0.39
N GLU A 185 -9.20 -0.03 -1.13
CA GLU A 185 -9.96 -0.70 -2.19
C GLU A 185 -9.06 -1.20 -3.32
N ALA A 186 -8.09 -0.38 -3.72
CA ALA A 186 -7.13 -0.75 -4.77
C ALA A 186 -6.35 -2.00 -4.38
N VAL A 187 -5.80 -2.05 -3.17
CA VAL A 187 -5.01 -3.21 -2.73
C VAL A 187 -5.90 -4.44 -2.51
N SER A 188 -7.09 -4.27 -1.93
CA SER A 188 -8.05 -5.37 -1.77
C SER A 188 -8.46 -5.95 -3.12
N TRP A 189 -8.63 -5.09 -4.13
CA TRP A 189 -8.90 -5.50 -5.49
C TRP A 189 -7.75 -6.29 -6.11
N ILE A 190 -6.49 -5.82 -5.98
CA ILE A 190 -5.30 -6.53 -6.46
C ILE A 190 -5.26 -7.94 -5.86
N TRP A 191 -5.40 -8.07 -4.55
CA TRP A 191 -5.22 -9.34 -3.84
C TRP A 191 -6.50 -10.12 -3.58
N ARG A 192 -7.62 -9.74 -4.23
CA ARG A 192 -8.92 -10.42 -4.11
C ARG A 192 -9.38 -10.57 -2.64
N GLY A 193 -9.19 -9.54 -1.83
CA GLY A 193 -9.56 -9.53 -0.41
C GLY A 193 -8.60 -10.30 0.50
N ARG A 194 -7.45 -10.77 0.00
CA ARG A 194 -6.46 -11.55 0.76
C ARG A 194 -5.28 -10.75 1.28
N GLU A 195 -5.36 -9.42 1.25
CA GLU A 195 -4.27 -8.52 1.64
C GLU A 195 -3.78 -8.74 3.08
N ASN A 196 -4.66 -9.16 3.99
CA ASN A 196 -4.32 -9.48 5.39
C ASN A 196 -3.60 -10.82 5.55
N ALA A 197 -3.71 -11.72 4.55
CA ALA A 197 -3.07 -13.03 4.55
C ALA A 197 -1.67 -13.01 3.92
N ILE A 198 -1.22 -11.86 3.40
CA ILE A 198 0.08 -11.72 2.74
C ILE A 198 1.21 -11.82 3.77
N ILE A 199 2.08 -12.80 3.55
CA ILE A 199 3.31 -13.05 4.30
C ILE A 199 4.47 -12.27 3.64
N GLU A 200 4.57 -12.40 2.32
CA GLU A 200 5.64 -11.84 1.49
C GLU A 200 5.07 -11.44 0.12
N ARG A 201 5.68 -10.45 -0.51
CA ARG A 201 5.31 -9.95 -1.84
C ARG A 201 6.56 -9.76 -2.66
N GLN A 202 6.41 -9.99 -3.96
CA GLN A 202 7.39 -9.70 -4.96
C GLN A 202 6.65 -9.24 -6.23
N GLY A 203 6.67 -7.93 -6.51
CA GLY A 203 5.93 -7.35 -7.64
C GLY A 203 4.43 -7.68 -7.56
N ASP A 204 3.96 -8.44 -8.56
CA ASP A 204 2.57 -8.88 -8.70
C ASP A 204 2.30 -10.27 -8.15
N VAL A 205 3.29 -10.88 -7.51
CA VAL A 205 3.15 -12.15 -6.83
C VAL A 205 3.17 -11.92 -5.33
N ALA A 206 2.27 -12.57 -4.60
CA ALA A 206 2.30 -12.59 -3.15
C ALA A 206 2.29 -14.02 -2.64
N LEU A 207 3.11 -14.26 -1.62
CA LEU A 207 3.01 -15.42 -0.77
C LEU A 207 1.97 -15.15 0.32
N VAL A 208 0.92 -15.94 0.36
CA VAL A 208 -0.14 -15.84 1.37
C VAL A 208 -0.19 -17.06 2.26
N SER A 209 -0.59 -16.86 3.51
CA SER A 209 -1.02 -17.95 4.38
C SER A 209 -2.34 -18.53 3.92
N GLY A 210 -2.48 -19.85 4.03
CA GLY A 210 -3.67 -20.59 3.69
C GLY A 210 -3.34 -21.73 2.74
N GLY A 211 -3.89 -22.90 3.03
CA GLY A 211 -3.74 -24.07 2.15
C GLY A 211 -4.39 -23.87 0.78
N GLY A 212 -4.04 -24.76 -0.15
CA GLY A 212 -4.58 -24.80 -1.50
C GLY A 212 -3.49 -24.67 -2.56
N ARG A 213 -3.89 -24.80 -3.83
CA ARG A 213 -2.97 -24.77 -4.97
C ARG A 213 -2.43 -23.35 -5.19
N SER A 214 -1.11 -23.26 -5.39
CA SER A 214 -0.47 -22.02 -5.87
C SER A 214 -0.96 -21.68 -7.27
N GLU A 215 -1.15 -20.39 -7.54
CA GLU A 215 -1.44 -19.90 -8.88
C GLU A 215 -0.18 -20.02 -9.76
N THR A 216 -0.39 -20.11 -11.08
CA THR A 216 0.70 -20.12 -12.06
C THR A 216 1.45 -18.80 -11.99
N LEU A 217 2.78 -18.89 -11.93
CA LEU A 217 3.65 -17.72 -11.91
C LEU A 217 3.47 -16.89 -13.19
N PRO A 218 3.43 -15.55 -13.09
CA PRO A 218 3.39 -14.69 -14.26
C PRO A 218 4.73 -14.77 -15.01
N ALA A 219 4.71 -14.39 -16.29
CA ALA A 219 5.89 -14.36 -17.14
C ALA A 219 7.07 -13.62 -16.48
N GLY A 220 8.28 -14.13 -16.72
CA GLY A 220 9.52 -13.62 -16.13
C GLY A 220 9.85 -14.15 -14.73
N HIS A 221 8.89 -14.79 -14.04
CA HIS A 221 9.16 -15.41 -12.73
C HIS A 221 9.57 -16.86 -12.92
N VAL A 222 10.71 -17.24 -12.33
CA VAL A 222 11.23 -18.61 -12.40
C VAL A 222 11.57 -19.12 -11.00
N VAL A 223 11.37 -20.42 -10.77
CA VAL A 223 11.76 -21.08 -9.52
C VAL A 223 13.14 -21.68 -9.70
N ILE A 224 14.12 -21.18 -8.94
CA ILE A 224 15.49 -21.67 -8.91
C ILE A 224 15.83 -21.99 -7.44
N ASP A 225 16.28 -23.21 -7.17
CA ASP A 225 16.70 -23.65 -5.83
C ASP A 225 15.67 -23.38 -4.71
N GLY A 226 14.39 -23.55 -5.01
CA GLY A 226 13.32 -23.32 -4.04
C GLY A 226 13.02 -21.83 -3.77
N VAL A 227 13.46 -20.93 -4.65
CA VAL A 227 13.22 -19.49 -4.59
C VAL A 227 12.60 -19.01 -5.89
N VAL A 228 11.54 -18.20 -5.79
CA VAL A 228 10.93 -17.45 -6.89
C VAL A 228 11.81 -16.22 -7.19
N THR A 229 12.35 -16.18 -8.40
CA THR A 229 13.26 -15.12 -8.87
C THR A 229 12.68 -14.41 -10.09
N HIS A 230 13.10 -13.16 -10.29
CA HIS A 230 12.74 -12.33 -11.43
C HIS A 230 13.81 -11.25 -11.61
N ALA A 231 14.01 -10.76 -12.82
CA ALA A 231 15.10 -9.83 -13.13
C ALA A 231 14.98 -8.46 -12.42
N THR A 232 13.76 -8.00 -12.16
CA THR A 232 13.51 -6.61 -11.71
C THR A 232 13.22 -6.44 -10.22
N HIS A 233 13.21 -7.52 -9.43
CA HIS A 233 12.91 -7.43 -8.00
C HIS A 233 13.50 -8.59 -7.21
N ALA A 234 13.76 -8.33 -5.92
CA ALA A 234 14.40 -9.28 -5.00
C ALA A 234 13.69 -10.63 -4.98
N ALA A 235 14.47 -11.70 -4.79
CA ALA A 235 13.97 -13.05 -4.77
C ALA A 235 13.06 -13.31 -3.56
N MET A 236 12.05 -14.16 -3.74
CA MET A 236 11.07 -14.55 -2.74
C MET A 236 11.11 -16.06 -2.56
N ARG A 237 11.05 -16.57 -1.33
CA ARG A 237 11.06 -18.03 -1.11
C ARG A 237 9.83 -18.73 -1.71
N THR A 238 9.94 -20.03 -2.01
CA THR A 238 8.77 -20.84 -2.39
C THR A 238 7.82 -21.08 -1.20
N PRO A 239 6.55 -21.40 -1.47
CA PRO A 239 5.57 -21.67 -0.41
C PRO A 239 5.88 -22.90 0.43
N GLY A 240 5.73 -22.77 1.74
CA GLY A 240 5.70 -23.92 2.65
C GLY A 240 4.35 -24.65 2.67
N PRO A 241 4.18 -25.72 3.47
CA PRO A 241 3.01 -26.61 3.37
C PRO A 241 1.65 -26.02 3.80
N ARG A 242 1.59 -24.73 4.18
CA ARG A 242 0.35 -24.01 4.53
C ARG A 242 0.30 -22.63 3.89
N GLU A 243 1.05 -22.46 2.83
CA GLU A 243 1.21 -21.22 2.13
C GLU A 243 1.03 -21.50 0.64
N ARG A 244 0.71 -20.46 -0.11
CA ARG A 244 0.60 -20.55 -1.56
C ARG A 244 0.95 -19.23 -2.21
N LEU A 245 1.35 -19.29 -3.47
CA LEU A 245 1.48 -18.10 -4.30
C LEU A 245 0.12 -17.71 -4.85
N ILE A 246 -0.16 -16.42 -4.81
CA ILE A 246 -1.26 -15.79 -5.55
C ILE A 246 -0.68 -14.72 -6.47
N VAL A 247 -1.35 -14.50 -7.59
CA VAL A 247 -1.03 -13.44 -8.53
C VAL A 247 -2.05 -12.32 -8.38
N GLY A 248 -1.53 -11.11 -8.20
CA GLY A 248 -2.31 -9.89 -8.11
C GLY A 248 -3.09 -9.65 -9.39
N ARG A 249 -4.33 -9.17 -9.26
CA ARG A 249 -5.10 -8.71 -10.40
C ARG A 249 -4.38 -7.53 -11.05
N ARG A 250 -4.29 -7.56 -12.37
CA ARG A 250 -3.88 -6.42 -13.20
C ARG A 250 -5.13 -5.87 -13.89
N ALA A 251 -5.21 -4.56 -14.03
CA ALA A 251 -6.17 -4.02 -14.98
C ALA A 251 -5.80 -4.59 -16.36
N THR A 252 -6.80 -4.95 -17.18
CA THR A 252 -6.56 -5.52 -18.51
C THR A 252 -5.55 -4.68 -19.30
N VAL A 253 -4.65 -5.36 -20.01
CA VAL A 253 -3.47 -4.83 -20.73
C VAL A 253 -3.79 -3.64 -21.66
N ARG A 254 -5.04 -3.52 -22.15
CA ARG A 254 -5.48 -2.33 -22.89
C ARG A 254 -5.18 -1.01 -22.17
N ALA A 255 -5.25 -0.96 -20.84
CA ALA A 255 -4.98 0.26 -20.09
C ALA A 255 -3.49 0.65 -20.02
N SER A 256 -2.55 -0.28 -20.22
CA SER A 256 -1.12 0.02 -20.26
C SER A 256 -0.60 0.27 -21.68
N GLU A 257 -1.16 -0.43 -22.68
CA GLU A 257 -0.86 -0.20 -24.10
C GLU A 257 -1.47 1.12 -24.58
N GLU A 258 -2.65 1.53 -24.11
CA GLU A 258 -3.23 2.84 -24.42
C GLU A 258 -2.57 4.01 -23.68
N THR A 259 -1.57 3.77 -22.82
CA THR A 259 -0.80 4.83 -22.14
C THR A 259 0.70 4.79 -22.43
N ARG A 260 1.18 3.78 -23.16
CA ARG A 260 2.54 3.72 -23.71
C ARG A 260 2.44 4.01 -25.20
N ASP A 261 2.81 5.24 -25.56
CA ASP A 261 3.01 5.78 -26.91
C ASP A 261 1.99 5.36 -27.98
#